data_AF-A0A0U2Z0K6-F1
#
_entry.id   AF-A0A0U2Z0K6-F1
#
_cell.length_a   1.000
_cell.length_b   1.000
_cell.length_c   1.000
_cell.angle_alpha   90.00
_cell.angle_beta   90.00
_cell.angle_gamma   90.00
#
_symmetry.space_group_name_H-M   'P 1'
#
loop_
_entity.id
_entity.type
_entity.pdbx_description
1 polymer ?
#
loop_
_entity_poly.entity_id
_entity_poly.type
_entity_poly.pdbx_seq_one_letter_code
_entity_poly.pdbx_strand_id
1 'polypeptide(L)'
;MPARAPAASGRSGPPTAPGGYRWGAARTVTAGPGDEQSRVAALARSIGQAAVEVLGGSRPAAQLARWTTPEIVQRFQLRAEMLRLLQEQFENKPQLQELHRNPHVRRCRACRVRPGVYEVALVVDEPRRARAVALRVERLGRGWCVTELEVG
;
A
#
# COMPACT_ATOMS: atom_id res chain seq x y z
N MET A 1 25.25 11.63 -44.59
CA MET A 1 24.29 11.75 -43.47
C MET A 1 23.77 10.35 -43.10
N PRO A 2 24.41 9.57 -42.21
CA PRO A 2 23.83 8.30 -41.78
C PRO A 2 22.88 8.49 -40.59
N ALA A 3 21.73 7.84 -40.68
CA ALA A 3 20.63 7.89 -39.72
C ALA A 3 20.99 7.16 -38.41
N ARG A 4 20.63 7.78 -37.29
CA ARG A 4 20.90 7.33 -35.92
C ARG A 4 19.78 6.39 -35.44
N ALA A 5 20.15 5.17 -35.07
CA ALA A 5 19.24 4.18 -34.49
C ALA A 5 18.74 4.62 -33.08
N PRO A 6 17.50 4.28 -32.70
CA PRO A 6 16.98 4.59 -31.37
C PRO A 6 17.52 3.61 -30.31
N ALA A 7 18.07 4.17 -29.22
CA ALA A 7 18.55 3.43 -28.07
C ALA A 7 17.39 2.77 -27.30
N ALA A 8 17.44 1.44 -27.18
CA ALA A 8 16.57 0.69 -26.29
C ALA A 8 16.90 1.04 -24.82
N SER A 9 16.01 1.77 -24.16
CA SER A 9 16.12 2.02 -22.72
C SER A 9 15.56 0.82 -21.96
N GLY A 10 16.44 -0.13 -21.64
CA GLY A 10 16.15 -1.18 -20.67
C GLY A 10 15.86 -0.55 -19.31
N ARG A 11 14.60 -0.62 -18.86
CA ARG A 11 14.26 -0.33 -17.47
C ARG A 11 14.66 -1.55 -16.65
N SER A 12 15.79 -1.45 -15.96
CA SER A 12 16.16 -2.37 -14.90
C SER A 12 15.11 -2.30 -13.79
N GLY A 13 14.42 -3.42 -13.54
CA GLY A 13 13.65 -3.60 -12.32
C GLY A 13 14.59 -3.58 -11.10
N PRO A 14 14.12 -3.14 -9.92
CA PRO A 14 14.98 -3.11 -8.73
C PRO A 14 15.41 -4.55 -8.38
N PRO A 15 16.67 -4.75 -7.96
CA PRO A 15 17.16 -6.07 -7.58
C PRO A 15 16.41 -6.57 -6.34
N THR A 16 15.75 -7.71 -6.46
CA THR A 16 15.32 -8.52 -5.32
C THR A 16 16.58 -9.05 -4.64
N ALA A 17 17.01 -8.42 -3.55
CA ALA A 17 18.19 -8.85 -2.81
C ALA A 17 17.92 -10.22 -2.12
N PRO A 18 18.77 -11.23 -2.32
CA PRO A 18 18.75 -12.44 -1.50
C PRO A 18 19.51 -12.13 -0.20
N GLY A 19 18.75 -11.94 0.88
CA GLY A 19 19.29 -11.57 2.19
C GLY A 19 18.25 -10.78 2.95
N GLY A 20 17.93 -11.22 4.17
CA GLY A 20 16.82 -10.73 4.98
C GLY A 20 16.60 -9.21 4.93
N TYR A 21 15.34 -8.83 4.78
CA TYR A 21 14.89 -7.45 4.63
C TYR A 21 15.41 -6.57 5.79
N ARG A 22 16.26 -5.59 5.48
CA ARG A 22 16.71 -4.59 6.47
C ARG A 22 15.83 -3.34 6.36
N TRP A 23 14.82 -3.26 7.23
CA TRP A 23 14.01 -2.05 7.40
C TRP A 23 14.84 -0.92 8.00
N GLY A 24 15.23 0.06 7.17
CA GLY A 24 15.70 1.35 7.66
C GLY A 24 16.85 1.97 6.90
N ALA A 25 16.55 3.01 6.11
CA ALA A 25 17.44 4.15 5.93
C ALA A 25 16.64 5.41 5.53
N ALA A 26 16.72 6.43 6.40
CA ALA A 26 16.32 7.84 6.24
C ALA A 26 14.80 8.17 6.11
N ARG A 27 14.19 9.10 6.86
CA ARG A 27 14.67 10.25 7.65
C ARG A 27 13.89 10.33 8.98
N THR A 28 14.58 10.48 10.10
CA THR A 28 13.98 10.83 11.39
C THR A 28 14.11 12.34 11.59
N VAL A 29 13.00 13.06 11.53
CA VAL A 29 12.89 14.38 12.18
C VAL A 29 12.23 14.10 13.53
N THR A 30 12.91 14.43 14.63
CA THR A 30 12.33 14.29 15.97
C THR A 30 11.13 15.23 16.08
N ALA A 31 9.96 14.64 16.29
CA ALA A 31 8.65 15.24 16.21
C ALA A 31 7.98 15.15 17.59
N GLY A 32 7.28 16.19 18.03
CA GLY A 32 6.41 16.07 19.20
C GLY A 32 5.32 15.01 18.98
N PRO A 33 4.63 14.51 20.02
CA PRO A 33 3.64 13.44 19.90
C PRO A 33 2.52 13.72 18.88
N GLY A 34 2.07 14.98 18.76
CA GLY A 34 1.09 15.40 17.75
C GLY A 34 1.62 15.39 16.31
N ASP A 35 2.92 15.64 16.13
CA ASP A 35 3.59 15.53 14.83
C ASP A 35 3.86 14.05 14.49
N GLU A 36 4.19 13.22 15.49
CA GLU A 36 4.29 11.77 15.31
C GLU A 36 2.97 11.15 14.81
N GLN A 37 1.86 11.37 15.53
CA GLN A 37 0.56 10.83 15.17
C GLN A 37 0.09 11.32 13.78
N SER A 38 0.35 12.58 13.44
CA SER A 38 0.02 13.15 12.13
C SER A 38 0.82 12.48 10.99
N ARG A 39 2.11 12.22 11.20
CA ARG A 39 2.95 11.49 10.25
C ARG A 39 2.51 10.04 10.07
N VAL A 40 2.20 9.35 11.17
CA VAL A 40 1.64 7.99 11.12
C VAL A 40 0.32 7.99 10.35
N ALA A 41 -0.56 8.95 10.60
CA ALA A 41 -1.84 9.06 9.92
C ALA A 41 -1.68 9.37 8.42
N ALA A 42 -0.67 10.16 8.01
CA ALA A 42 -0.36 10.41 6.60
C ALA A 42 0.20 9.17 5.90
N LEU A 43 1.12 8.46 6.55
CA LEU A 43 1.66 7.20 6.07
C LEU A 43 0.56 6.15 5.90
N ALA A 44 -0.26 5.96 6.93
CA ALA A 44 -1.35 4.99 6.93
C ALA A 44 -2.38 5.30 5.84
N ARG A 45 -2.72 6.58 5.60
CA ARG A 45 -3.58 6.98 4.47
C ARG A 45 -2.99 6.53 3.14
N SER A 46 -1.72 6.82 2.89
CA SER A 46 -1.05 6.46 1.63
C SER A 46 -1.00 4.95 1.42
N ILE A 47 -0.66 4.19 2.46
CA ILE A 47 -0.56 2.72 2.39
C ILE A 47 -1.95 2.08 2.27
N GLY A 48 -2.92 2.55 3.05
CA GLY A 48 -4.29 2.03 3.00
C GLY A 48 -4.96 2.28 1.64
N GLN A 49 -4.73 3.44 1.02
CA GLN A 49 -5.17 3.68 -0.34
C GLN A 49 -4.47 2.75 -1.33
N ALA A 50 -3.14 2.65 -1.27
CA ALA A 50 -2.37 1.74 -2.13
C ALA A 50 -2.83 0.28 -1.99
N ALA A 51 -3.22 -0.16 -0.79
CA ALA A 51 -3.72 -1.50 -0.53
C ALA A 51 -5.05 -1.77 -1.27
N VAL A 52 -5.98 -0.81 -1.26
CA VAL A 52 -7.24 -0.91 -2.00
C VAL A 52 -6.99 -0.89 -3.52
N GLU A 53 -6.08 -0.04 -4.00
CA GLU A 53 -5.67 -0.01 -5.42
C GLU A 53 -5.04 -1.34 -5.88
N VAL A 54 -4.29 -2.01 -4.99
CA VAL A 54 -3.71 -3.34 -5.26
C VAL A 54 -4.80 -4.40 -5.42
N LEU A 55 -5.75 -4.45 -4.48
CA LEU A 55 -6.89 -5.37 -4.59
C LEU A 55 -7.77 -5.07 -5.80
N GLY A 56 -7.79 -3.79 -6.22
CA GLY A 56 -8.46 -3.33 -7.42
C GLY A 56 -7.73 -3.59 -8.73
N GLY A 57 -6.50 -4.11 -8.70
CA GLY A 57 -5.70 -4.38 -9.87
C GLY A 57 -5.08 -3.13 -10.53
N SER A 58 -5.30 -1.93 -10.00
CA SER A 58 -4.75 -0.68 -10.55
C SER A 58 -3.32 -0.37 -10.07
N ARG A 59 -2.83 -1.09 -9.04
CA ARG A 59 -1.47 -0.94 -8.51
C ARG A 59 -0.80 -2.31 -8.29
N PRO A 60 0.49 -2.48 -8.61
CA PRO A 60 1.24 -3.68 -8.25
C PRO A 60 1.47 -3.79 -6.74
N ALA A 61 1.23 -4.98 -6.16
CA ALA A 61 1.43 -5.25 -4.73
C ALA A 61 2.88 -5.02 -4.24
N ALA A 62 3.88 -5.14 -5.13
CA ALA A 62 5.28 -4.87 -4.80
C ALA A 62 5.52 -3.44 -4.29
N GLN A 63 4.62 -2.49 -4.58
CA GLN A 63 4.73 -1.12 -4.06
C GLN A 63 4.49 -1.02 -2.54
N LEU A 64 3.78 -2.00 -1.95
CA LEU A 64 3.56 -2.06 -0.50
C LEU A 64 4.86 -2.42 0.25
N ALA A 65 5.77 -3.17 -0.39
CA ALA A 65 7.01 -3.67 0.22
C ALA A 65 7.94 -2.59 0.78
N ARG A 66 7.76 -1.32 0.39
CA ARG A 66 8.53 -0.20 0.94
C ARG A 66 8.15 0.14 2.38
N TRP A 67 6.93 -0.19 2.81
CA TRP A 67 6.36 0.25 4.08
C TRP A 67 5.63 -0.86 4.86
N THR A 68 5.50 -2.06 4.29
CA THR A 68 4.81 -3.21 4.88
C THR A 68 5.72 -4.42 4.93
N THR A 69 5.47 -5.36 5.84
CA THR A 69 6.23 -6.62 5.87
C THR A 69 6.01 -7.47 4.60
N PRO A 70 6.94 -8.40 4.28
CA PRO A 70 6.80 -9.28 3.12
C PRO A 70 5.54 -10.15 3.15
N GLU A 71 5.10 -10.57 4.34
CA GLU A 71 3.91 -11.41 4.54
C GLU A 71 2.64 -10.66 4.09
N ILE A 72 2.56 -9.34 4.35
CA ILE A 72 1.47 -8.50 3.86
C ILE A 72 1.51 -8.43 2.33
N VAL A 73 2.69 -8.23 1.73
CA VAL A 73 2.83 -8.15 0.28
C VAL A 73 2.34 -9.44 -0.39
N GLN A 74 2.74 -10.60 0.13
CA GLN A 74 2.31 -11.91 -0.38
C GLN A 74 0.79 -12.11 -0.24
N ARG A 75 0.21 -11.76 0.92
CA ARG A 75 -1.24 -11.86 1.15
C ARG A 75 -2.03 -11.01 0.15
N PHE A 76 -1.56 -9.80 -0.12
CA PHE A 76 -2.19 -8.89 -1.09
C PHE A 76 -1.96 -9.32 -2.54
N GLN A 77 -0.80 -9.87 -2.89
CA GLN A 77 -0.55 -10.47 -4.20
C GLN A 77 -1.56 -11.58 -4.50
N LEU A 78 -1.68 -12.55 -3.58
CA LEU A 78 -2.60 -13.67 -3.73
C LEU A 78 -4.06 -13.21 -3.84
N ARG A 79 -4.50 -12.30 -2.96
CA ARG A 79 -5.87 -11.76 -3.00
C ARG A 79 -6.14 -10.98 -4.29
N ALA A 80 -5.21 -10.16 -4.75
CA ALA A 80 -5.36 -9.40 -5.99
C ALA A 80 -5.47 -10.33 -7.20
N GLU A 81 -4.68 -11.41 -7.25
CA GLU A 81 -4.77 -12.40 -8.32
C GLU A 81 -6.12 -13.12 -8.33
N MET A 82 -6.61 -13.57 -7.16
CA MET A 82 -7.94 -14.17 -7.04
C MET A 82 -9.05 -13.20 -7.48
N LEU A 83 -8.98 -11.93 -7.07
CA LEU A 83 -9.95 -10.91 -7.46
C LEU A 83 -9.90 -10.63 -8.96
N ARG A 84 -8.72 -10.61 -9.57
CA ARG A 84 -8.55 -10.47 -11.02
C ARG A 84 -9.22 -11.62 -11.77
N LEU A 85 -8.97 -12.87 -11.36
CA LEU A 85 -9.60 -14.05 -11.98
C LEU A 85 -11.13 -14.02 -11.85
N LEU A 86 -11.65 -13.57 -10.71
CA LEU A 86 -13.09 -13.38 -10.54
C LEU A 86 -13.63 -12.28 -11.46
N GLN A 87 -12.92 -11.17 -11.62
CA GLN A 87 -13.33 -10.09 -12.55
C GLN A 87 -13.37 -10.57 -14.01
N GLU A 88 -12.40 -11.38 -14.42
CA GLU A 88 -12.33 -12.00 -15.76
C GLU A 88 -13.54 -12.91 -16.02
N GLN A 89 -13.97 -13.71 -15.04
CA GLN A 89 -15.16 -14.55 -15.16
C GLN A 89 -16.47 -13.74 -15.34
N PHE A 90 -16.50 -12.50 -14.87
CA PHE A 90 -17.67 -11.61 -14.97
C PHE A 90 -17.49 -10.49 -16.00
N GLU A 91 -16.60 -10.65 -16.99
CA GLU A 91 -16.28 -9.67 -18.05
C GLU A 91 -17.50 -9.05 -18.74
N ASN A 92 -18.61 -9.80 -18.84
CA ASN A 92 -19.86 -9.33 -19.42
C ASN A 92 -20.67 -8.36 -18.52
N LYS A 93 -20.15 -7.98 -17.35
CA LYS A 93 -20.79 -7.03 -16.40
C LYS A 93 -19.86 -5.86 -16.10
N PRO A 94 -19.84 -4.79 -16.93
CA PRO A 94 -18.97 -3.62 -16.75
C PRO A 94 -19.18 -2.91 -15.40
N GLN A 95 -20.36 -3.10 -14.79
CA GLN A 95 -20.68 -2.62 -13.45
C GLN A 95 -19.76 -3.15 -12.33
N LEU A 96 -19.13 -4.31 -12.53
CA LEU A 96 -18.19 -4.92 -11.57
C LEU A 96 -16.74 -4.49 -11.82
N GLN A 97 -16.44 -3.92 -12.99
CA GLN A 97 -15.08 -3.46 -13.33
C GLN A 97 -14.77 -2.08 -12.76
N GLU A 98 -15.78 -1.25 -12.52
CA GLU A 98 -15.60 0.10 -11.94
C GLU A 98 -15.43 0.11 -10.42
N LEU A 99 -15.46 -1.06 -9.77
CA LEU A 99 -15.51 -1.18 -8.31
C LEU A 99 -14.32 -0.53 -7.60
N HIS A 100 -13.14 -0.46 -8.23
CA HIS A 100 -11.90 -0.01 -7.58
C HIS A 100 -11.24 1.22 -8.24
N ARG A 101 -12.00 2.01 -9.00
CA ARG A 101 -11.44 3.19 -9.69
C ARG A 101 -11.37 4.39 -8.73
N ASN A 102 -10.21 5.03 -8.62
CA ASN A 102 -9.99 6.25 -7.83
C ASN A 102 -10.38 6.11 -6.33
N PRO A 103 -9.82 5.11 -5.60
CA PRO A 103 -10.07 4.99 -4.18
C PRO A 103 -9.45 6.19 -3.45
N HIS A 104 -10.20 6.77 -2.51
CA HIS A 104 -9.72 7.89 -1.72
C HIS A 104 -10.08 7.71 -0.24
N VAL A 105 -9.19 8.13 0.64
CA VAL A 105 -9.41 7.99 2.08
C VAL A 105 -10.35 9.09 2.57
N ARG A 106 -11.60 8.74 2.83
CA ARG A 106 -12.61 9.63 3.40
C ARG A 106 -12.30 9.98 4.85
N ARG A 107 -11.92 8.98 5.65
CA ARG A 107 -11.66 9.15 7.09
C ARG A 107 -10.47 8.33 7.53
N CYS A 108 -9.71 8.88 8.48
CA CYS A 108 -8.61 8.19 9.13
C CYS A 108 -8.62 8.53 10.61
N ARG A 109 -8.53 7.51 11.46
CA ARG A 109 -8.36 7.65 12.90
C ARG A 109 -7.15 6.84 13.33
N ALA A 110 -6.12 7.50 13.80
CA ALA A 110 -4.95 6.86 14.39
C ALA A 110 -5.04 6.93 15.92
N CYS A 111 -4.74 5.82 16.60
CA CYS A 111 -4.71 5.71 18.05
C CYS A 111 -3.35 5.19 18.48
N ARG A 112 -2.69 5.87 19.43
CA ARG A 112 -1.43 5.38 20.00
C ARG A 112 -1.75 4.32 21.04
N VAL A 113 -1.35 3.07 20.80
CA VAL A 113 -1.60 1.94 21.72
C VAL A 113 -0.47 1.83 22.74
N ARG A 114 0.77 2.07 22.30
CA ARG A 114 1.97 2.14 23.14
C ARG A 114 3.02 3.03 22.46
N PRO A 115 4.10 3.43 23.15
CA PRO A 115 5.17 4.17 22.50
C PRO A 115 5.69 3.45 21.25
N GLY A 116 5.69 4.15 20.11
CA GLY A 116 6.14 3.58 18.83
C GLY A 116 5.15 2.65 18.13
N VAL A 117 3.90 2.52 18.61
CA VAL A 117 2.87 1.71 17.96
C VAL A 117 1.54 2.43 17.90
N TYR A 118 0.95 2.40 16.71
CA TYR A 118 -0.36 2.97 16.42
C TYR A 118 -1.26 1.94 15.75
N GLU A 119 -2.52 1.97 16.11
CA GLU A 119 -3.58 1.32 15.35
C GLU A 119 -4.35 2.38 14.58
N VAL A 120 -4.64 2.10 13.32
CA VAL A 120 -5.28 3.04 12.41
C VAL A 120 -6.48 2.38 11.75
N ALA A 121 -7.61 3.07 11.83
CA ALA A 121 -8.81 2.72 11.09
C ALA A 121 -9.05 3.75 9.99
N LEU A 122 -9.23 3.28 8.75
CA LEU A 122 -9.56 4.10 7.60
C LEU A 122 -10.91 3.70 7.03
N VAL A 123 -11.58 4.70 6.45
CA VAL A 123 -12.70 4.50 5.53
C VAL A 123 -12.23 4.98 4.17
N VAL A 124 -12.19 4.07 3.20
CA VAL A 124 -11.79 4.34 1.82
C VAL A 124 -13.04 4.27 0.96
N ASP A 125 -13.35 5.37 0.29
CA ASP A 125 -14.47 5.44 -0.64
C ASP A 125 -14.00 5.01 -2.03
N GLU A 126 -14.77 4.11 -2.63
CA GLU A 126 -14.68 3.69 -4.02
C GLU A 126 -15.99 4.11 -4.74
N PRO A 127 -16.07 4.09 -6.07
CA PRO A 127 -17.23 4.61 -6.80
C PRO A 127 -18.56 3.95 -6.44
N ARG A 128 -18.52 2.69 -5.98
CA ARG A 128 -19.73 1.90 -5.70
C ARG A 128 -19.76 1.27 -4.30
N ARG A 129 -18.71 1.46 -3.49
CA ARG A 129 -18.61 0.87 -2.14
C ARG A 129 -17.66 1.68 -1.27
N ALA A 130 -17.84 1.59 0.05
CA ALA A 130 -16.82 1.99 1.01
C ALA A 130 -16.11 0.74 1.57
N ARG A 131 -14.80 0.83 1.78
CA ARG A 131 -13.96 -0.20 2.40
C ARG A 131 -13.46 0.28 3.74
N ALA A 132 -13.63 -0.56 4.75
CA ALA A 132 -12.91 -0.39 6.01
C ALA A 132 -11.50 -0.95 5.84
N VAL A 133 -10.49 -0.18 6.27
CA VAL A 133 -9.09 -0.63 6.31
C VAL A 133 -8.58 -0.49 7.73
N ALA A 134 -8.02 -1.57 8.28
CA ALA A 134 -7.38 -1.58 9.58
C ALA A 134 -5.87 -1.78 9.40
N LEU A 135 -5.08 -0.95 10.07
CA LEU A 135 -3.62 -1.01 10.01
C LEU A 135 -3.03 -0.99 11.41
N ARG A 136 -1.96 -1.75 11.60
CA ARG A 136 -1.04 -1.59 12.73
C ARG A 136 0.28 -1.03 12.22
N VAL A 137 0.68 0.10 12.77
CA VAL A 137 1.91 0.80 12.39
C VAL A 137 2.87 0.77 13.57
N GLU A 138 4.02 0.14 13.37
CA GLU A 138 5.08 0.02 14.37
C GLU A 138 6.35 0.75 13.95
N ARG A 139 7.05 1.30 14.93
CA ARG A 139 8.35 1.92 14.73
C ARG A 139 9.43 0.84 14.77
N LEU A 140 9.92 0.44 13.61
CA LEU A 140 11.00 -0.53 13.45
C LEU A 140 12.30 0.22 13.14
N GLY A 141 13.26 0.17 14.06
CA GLY A 141 14.52 0.90 13.96
C GLY A 141 14.30 2.41 13.84
N ARG A 142 14.62 2.97 12.67
CA ARG A 142 14.50 4.43 12.40
C ARG A 142 13.26 4.82 11.59
N GLY A 143 12.42 3.85 11.20
CA GLY A 143 11.26 4.07 10.33
C GLY A 143 9.95 3.57 10.92
N TRP A 144 8.85 3.94 10.25
CA TRP A 144 7.52 3.39 10.49
C TRP A 144 7.23 2.29 9.48
N CYS A 145 6.73 1.16 9.97
CA CYS A 145 6.38 0.00 9.17
C CYS A 145 4.97 -0.46 9.54
N VAL A 146 4.18 -0.83 8.55
CA VAL A 146 2.89 -1.47 8.76
C VAL A 146 3.11 -2.96 8.94
N THR A 147 2.76 -3.48 10.11
CA THR A 147 2.96 -4.88 10.49
C THR A 147 1.69 -5.71 10.38
N GLU A 148 0.53 -5.06 10.41
CA GLU A 148 -0.76 -5.69 10.10
C GLU A 148 -1.57 -4.78 9.20
N LEU A 149 -2.26 -5.37 8.23
CA LEU A 149 -3.07 -4.67 7.25
C LEU A 149 -4.24 -5.54 6.81
N GLU A 150 -5.45 -5.06 7.04
CA GLU A 150 -6.69 -5.72 6.66
C GLU A 150 -7.63 -4.79 5.89
N VAL A 151 -8.32 -5.34 4.88
CA VAL A 151 -9.29 -4.64 4.03
C VAL A 151 -10.57 -5.48 3.93
N GLY A 152 -11.71 -4.87 4.27
CA GLY A 152 -13.05 -5.49 4.26
C GLY A 152 -13.88 -5.24 3.00
#